data_AF-A0AAN1GVS2-F1
#
_entry.id   AF-A0AAN1GVS2-F1
#
_cell.length_a   1.000
_cell.length_b   1.000
_cell.length_c   1.000
_cell.angle_alpha   90.00
_cell.angle_beta   90.00
_cell.angle_gamma   90.00
#
_symmetry.space_group_name_H-M   'P 1'
#
loop_
_entity.id
_entity.type
_entity.pdbx_description
1 polymer ?
#
loop_
_entity_poly.entity_id
_entity_poly.type
_entity_poly.pdbx_seq_one_letter_code
_entity_poly.pdbx_strand_id
1 'polypeptide(L)' 'MKYLLIVAIVSNIENVPPFVEIEDFDSKAECEAAAGIYTRTITEPFSGLQKVSCQPLIKPTN' A
#
# COMPACT_ATOMS: atom_id res chain seq x y z
N MET A 1 -2.56 2.60 -18.54
CA MET A 1 -1.77 1.48 -18.01
C MET A 1 -2.12 1.37 -16.54
N LYS A 2 -2.54 0.20 -16.06
CA LYS A 2 -2.94 0.06 -14.65
C LYS A 2 -1.73 0.07 -13.72
N TYR A 3 -1.93 0.51 -12.49
CA TYR A 3 -0.96 0.51 -11.40
C TYR A 3 -1.57 -0.22 -10.20
N LEU A 4 -0.72 -0.87 -9.41
CA LEU A 4 -1.09 -1.50 -8.16
C LEU A 4 -0.48 -0.71 -7.01
N LEU A 5 -1.33 -0.30 -6.09
CA LEU A 5 -0.91 0.14 -4.76
C LEU A 5 -0.88 -1.09 -3.86
N ILE A 6 0.26 -1.34 -3.22
CA ILE A 6 0.40 -2.33 -2.16
C ILE A 6 0.76 -1.61 -0.88
N VAL A 7 -0.08 -1.77 0.14
CA VAL A 7 0.12 -1.25 1.48
C VAL A 7 0.29 -2.44 2.41
N ALA A 8 1.47 -2.57 3.01
CA ALA A 8 1.76 -3.59 4.02
C ALA A 8 2.15 -2.91 5.33
N ILE A 9 1.43 -3.24 6.40
CA ILE A 9 1.61 -2.65 7.73
C ILE A 9 1.82 -3.77 8.72
N VAL A 10 2.98 -3.76 9.38
CA VAL A 10 3.25 -4.64 10.52
C VAL A 10 3.03 -3.82 11.78
N SER A 11 2.23 -4.34 12.70
CA SER A 11 2.08 -3.76 14.03
C SER A 11 3.22 -4.22 14.95
N ASN A 12 3.70 -3.33 15.81
CA ASN A 12 4.64 -3.68 16.89
C ASN A 12 3.92 -4.18 18.16
N ILE A 13 2.58 -4.21 18.15
CA ILE A 13 1.78 -4.73 19.25
C ILE A 13 1.68 -6.25 19.14
N GLU A 14 2.06 -6.96 20.21
CA GLU A 14 1.88 -8.41 20.31
C GLU A 14 0.42 -8.80 20.08
N ASN A 15 0.20 -9.86 19.28
CA ASN A 15 -1.11 -10.38 18.88
C ASN A 15 -1.91 -9.53 17.87
N VAL A 16 -1.33 -8.47 17.29
CA VAL A 16 -1.95 -7.78 16.15
C VAL A 16 -1.41 -8.38 14.84
N PRO A 17 -2.27 -8.98 13.99
CA PRO A 17 -1.83 -9.54 12.73
C PRO A 17 -1.39 -8.44 11.75
N PRO A 18 -0.47 -8.75 10.82
CA PRO A 18 -0.10 -7.82 9.76
C PRO A 18 -1.30 -7.53 8.86
N PHE A 19 -1.39 -6.28 8.40
CA PHE A 19 -2.40 -5.82 7.46
C PHE A 19 -1.78 -5.64 6.08
N VAL A 20 -2.44 -6.17 5.04
CA VAL A 20 -2.03 -6.00 3.65
C VAL A 20 -3.25 -5.60 2.83
N GLU A 21 -3.17 -4.48 2.14
CA GLU A 21 -4.17 -3.98 1.22
C GLU A 21 -3.57 -3.81 -0.17
N ILE A 22 -4.34 -4.19 -1.18
CA ILE A 22 -3.92 -4.12 -2.59
C ILE A 22 -5.08 -3.51 -3.37
N GLU A 23 -4.79 -2.40 -4.06
CA GLU A 23 -5.76 -1.68 -4.88
C GLU A 23 -5.19 -1.42 -6.28
N ASP A 24 -6.06 -1.43 -7.30
CA ASP A 24 -5.70 -1.07 -8.67
C ASP A 24 -6.15 0.34 -9.04
N PHE A 25 -5.28 1.03 -9.78
CA PHE A 25 -5.48 2.40 -10.24
C PHE A 25 -5.24 2.47 -11.75
N ASP A 26 -5.97 3.32 -12.46
CA ASP A 26 -5.81 3.50 -13.91
C ASP A 26 -4.65 4.44 -14.28
N SER A 27 -4.14 5.19 -13.31
CA SER A 27 -3.03 6.13 -13.47
C SER A 27 -1.99 6.02 -12.36
N LYS A 28 -0.73 6.30 -12.73
CA LYS A 28 0.39 6.43 -11.78
C LYS A 28 0.12 7.50 -10.73
N ALA A 29 -0.38 8.65 -11.18
CA ALA A 29 -0.60 9.81 -10.31
C ALA A 29 -1.66 9.52 -9.24
N GLU A 30 -2.71 8.78 -9.58
CA GLU A 30 -3.76 8.38 -8.64
C GLU A 30 -3.21 7.39 -7.60
N CYS A 31 -2.43 6.41 -8.04
CA CYS A 31 -1.77 5.44 -7.17
C CYS A 31 -0.75 6.10 -6.22
N GLU A 32 0.06 7.05 -6.69
CA GLU A 32 0.98 7.82 -5.85
C GLU A 32 0.26 8.77 -4.89
N ALA A 33 -0.84 9.39 -5.32
CA ALA A 33 -1.68 10.23 -4.46
C ALA A 33 -2.30 9.40 -3.32
N ALA A 34 -2.86 8.23 -3.64
CA ALA A 34 -3.38 7.29 -2.66
C ALA A 34 -2.27 6.82 -1.69
N ALA A 35 -1.11 6.41 -2.19
CA ALA A 35 0.05 6.04 -1.37
C ALA A 35 0.42 7.11 -0.33
N GLY A 36 0.39 8.38 -0.75
CA GLY A 36 0.64 9.53 0.12
C GLY A 36 -0.43 9.73 1.20
N ILE A 37 -1.69 9.41 0.91
CA ILE A 37 -2.79 9.43 1.87
C ILE A 37 -2.60 8.31 2.90
N TYR A 38 -2.37 7.06 2.47
CA TYR A 38 -2.14 5.92 3.36
C TYR A 38 -1.00 6.19 4.34
N THR A 39 0.13 6.70 3.84
CA THR A 39 1.29 7.05 4.68
C THR A 39 0.96 8.09 5.76
N ARG A 40 -0.05 8.94 5.54
CA ARG A 40 -0.48 10.00 6.48
C ARG A 40 -1.64 9.57 7.38
N THR A 41 -2.49 8.67 6.91
CA THR A 41 -3.68 8.20 7.63
C THR A 41 -3.35 7.04 8.57
N ILE A 42 -2.29 6.26 8.30
CA ILE A 42 -1.78 5.25 9.23
C ILE A 42 -1.07 5.96 10.39
N THR A 43 -1.87 6.37 11.35
CA THR A 43 -1.50 6.90 12.66
C THR A 43 -1.76 5.78 13.69
N GLU A 44 -1.05 5.78 14.82
CA GLU A 44 -1.02 4.72 15.86
C GLU A 44 -2.35 3.94 16.03
N PRO A 45 -2.31 2.59 16.16
CA PRO A 45 -1.29 1.81 16.88
C PRO A 45 -0.18 1.20 16.03
N PHE A 46 -0.19 1.46 14.72
CA PHE A 46 0.76 0.86 13.76
C PHE A 46 2.09 1.61 13.72
N SER A 47 2.81 1.63 14.86
CA SER A 47 4.16 2.18 14.97
C SER A 47 5.24 1.26 14.36
N GLY A 48 4.85 0.20 13.65
CA GLY A 48 5.75 -0.77 13.05
C GLY A 48 6.15 -0.43 11.61
N LEU A 49 6.87 -1.37 10.98
CA LEU A 49 7.37 -1.21 9.61
C LEU A 49 6.19 -1.10 8.63
N GLN A 50 6.12 0.04 7.95
CA GLN A 50 5.16 0.30 6.88
C GLN A 50 5.88 0.23 5.54
N LYS A 51 5.31 -0.51 4.59
CA LYS A 51 5.79 -0.58 3.22
C LYS A 51 4.65 -0.25 2.28
N VAL A 52 4.74 0.94 1.67
CA VAL A 52 3.81 1.40 0.64
C VAL A 52 4.54 1.38 -0.69
N SER A 53 3.97 0.73 -1.69
CA SER A 53 4.57 0.62 -3.01
C SER A 53 3.51 0.80 -4.09
N CYS A 54 3.71 1.78 -4.96
CA CYS A 54 2.96 1.92 -6.20
C CYS A 54 3.78 1.33 -7.35
N GLN A 55 3.29 0.28 -8.01
CA GLN A 55 3.99 -0.40 -9.10
C GLN A 55 3.12 -0.54 -10.36
N PRO A 56 3.69 -0.44 -11.57
CA PRO A 56 2.94 -0.67 -12.79
C PRO A 56 2.42 -2.11 -12.83
N LEU A 57 1.16 -2.28 -13.15
CA LEU A 57 0.51 -3.58 -13.34
C LEU A 57 0.90 -4.06 -14.75
N ILE A 58 2.12 -4.60 -14.86
CA ILE A 58 2.57 -5.26 -16.07
C ILE A 58 1.81 -6.58 -16.10
N LYS A 59 0.70 -6.65 -16.87
CA LYS A 59 0.12 -7.95 -17.22
C LYS A 59 1.24 -8.77 -17.86
N PRO A 60 1.62 -9.94 -17.33
CA PRO A 60 2.50 -10.83 -18.08
C PRO A 60 1.76 -11.14 -19.38
N THR A 61 2.32 -10.68 -20.50
CA THR A 61 1.85 -11.00 -21.83
C THR A 61 2.16 -12.48 -22.05
N ASN A 62 1.19 -13.34 -21.73
CA ASN A 62 1.17 -14.74 -22.18
C ASN A 62 0.39 -14.80 -23.49
#